data_AF-A0A515A6D9-F1
#
_entry.id   AF-A0A515A6D9-F1
#
_cell.length_a   1.000
_cell.length_b   1.000
_cell.length_c   1.000
_cell.angle_alpha   90.00
_cell.angle_beta   90.00
_cell.angle_gamma   90.00
#
_symmetry.space_group_name_H-M   'P 1'
#
loop_
_entity.id
_entity.type
_entity.pdbx_description
1 polymer ?
#
loop_
_entity_poly.entity_id
_entity_poly.type
_entity_poly.pdbx_seq_one_letter_code
_entity_poly.pdbx_strand_id
1 'polypeptide(L)'
;MSSIYTKLLVESINVSLNNVPDGNLKYLLKHTKYDWDLLKQKTAYHGISPILFDVIRKVDKDLVDSNYFDVLKNSSIRQSVFDLLASQEILSLLKFLESHNIEVLPSKGILFIHELYDKKSIRESFDLDILVRRKDAVKALKLLVEEAKYHFILPDDFIEKKTTDDIIHSLLSISGHHEVGLKRADSEIHIDFHWDAYEDFYQYQLPTGSLFKDQANKFFFNSICKIPSKEAIFWMLIIHHGGREMWLRLKYFCDLFVFYQKYGNDIDWGQIVLEAEKFKMKRIIINAFYCLETLFNIKLPDSICLLFSENNNLEKNYNKISNSWDVAQSRNATILAKIRFYILYFSLQDDNYSYIQHIKHSFQKRSVPNPLETEKRIIVFPKKFIMLNFFGKVATAMAIYIGFKKRN
;
A
#
# COMPACT_ATOMS: atom_id res chain seq x y z
N MET A 1 14.69 10.46 -19.12
CA MET A 1 14.46 9.23 -19.91
C MET A 1 14.47 8.05 -18.96
N SER A 2 13.43 7.21 -18.97
CA SER A 2 13.36 6.01 -18.13
C SER A 2 14.43 4.99 -18.50
N SER A 3 14.94 4.26 -17.51
CA SER A 3 15.91 3.19 -17.73
C SER A 3 15.34 2.07 -18.61
N ILE A 4 16.23 1.32 -19.25
CA ILE A 4 15.83 0.18 -20.09
C ILE A 4 15.08 -0.90 -19.29
N TYR A 5 15.42 -1.07 -18.00
CA TYR A 5 14.71 -1.96 -17.09
C TYR A 5 13.26 -1.51 -16.89
N THR A 6 13.04 -0.24 -16.53
CA THR A 6 11.68 0.29 -16.33
C THR A 6 10.87 0.23 -17.61
N LYS A 7 11.48 0.50 -18.78
CA LYS A 7 10.81 0.32 -20.07
C LYS A 7 10.34 -1.13 -20.28
N LEU A 8 11.19 -2.11 -20.03
CA LEU A 8 10.83 -3.53 -20.11
C LEU A 8 9.67 -3.90 -19.18
N LEU A 9 9.70 -3.40 -17.94
CA LEU A 9 8.66 -3.65 -16.95
C LEU A 9 7.31 -3.03 -17.36
N VAL A 10 7.31 -1.76 -17.80
CA VAL A 10 6.11 -1.05 -18.28
C VAL A 10 5.54 -1.72 -19.52
N GLU A 11 6.39 -2.14 -20.45
CA GLU A 11 5.96 -2.86 -21.65
C GLU A 11 5.32 -4.21 -21.29
N SER A 12 5.92 -4.95 -20.33
CA SER A 12 5.34 -6.20 -19.83
C SER A 12 3.93 -5.97 -19.23
N ILE A 13 3.74 -4.89 -18.47
CA ILE A 13 2.43 -4.54 -17.92
C ILE A 13 1.43 -4.20 -19.05
N ASN A 14 1.84 -3.44 -20.07
CA ASN A 14 1.00 -3.10 -21.21
C ASN A 14 0.55 -4.35 -22.00
N VAL A 15 1.46 -5.29 -22.27
CA VAL A 15 1.12 -6.57 -22.90
C VAL A 15 0.16 -7.37 -22.01
N SER A 16 0.37 -7.37 -20.70
CA SER A 16 -0.43 -8.19 -19.79
C SER A 16 -1.83 -7.65 -19.50
N LEU A 17 -1.97 -6.34 -19.26
CA LEU A 17 -3.19 -5.72 -18.74
C LEU A 17 -3.91 -4.87 -19.79
N ASN A 18 -3.15 -4.23 -20.69
CA ASN A 18 -3.68 -3.34 -21.72
C ASN A 18 -3.84 -4.06 -23.09
N ASN A 19 -3.53 -5.36 -23.16
CA ASN A 19 -3.60 -6.19 -24.37
C ASN A 19 -2.86 -5.57 -25.58
N VAL A 20 -1.78 -4.83 -25.32
CA VAL A 20 -0.93 -4.26 -26.36
C VAL A 20 -0.13 -5.39 -27.05
N PRO A 21 0.10 -5.34 -28.38
CA PRO A 21 0.91 -6.35 -29.06
C PRO A 21 2.32 -6.50 -28.49
N ASP A 22 2.81 -7.74 -28.37
CA ASP A 22 4.08 -8.08 -27.72
C ASP A 22 5.35 -7.73 -28.54
N GLY A 23 5.20 -7.08 -29.70
CA GLY A 23 6.31 -6.82 -30.63
C GLY A 23 7.42 -5.96 -30.02
N ASN A 24 7.06 -4.89 -29.30
CA ASN A 24 8.04 -4.03 -28.62
C ASN A 24 8.72 -4.77 -27.45
N LEU A 25 7.97 -5.57 -26.69
CA LEU A 25 8.53 -6.42 -25.64
C LEU A 25 9.58 -7.41 -26.18
N LYS A 26 9.22 -8.14 -27.25
CA LYS A 26 10.13 -9.06 -27.94
C LYS A 26 11.37 -8.33 -28.46
N TYR A 27 11.20 -7.14 -29.01
CA TYR A 27 12.30 -6.32 -29.48
C TYR A 27 13.26 -5.96 -28.32
N LEU A 28 12.72 -5.46 -27.21
CA LEU A 28 13.49 -5.09 -26.02
C LEU A 28 14.25 -6.27 -25.42
N LEU A 29 13.64 -7.45 -25.37
CA LEU A 29 14.27 -8.67 -24.85
C LEU A 29 15.39 -9.19 -25.78
N LYS A 30 15.19 -9.13 -27.11
CA LYS A 30 16.17 -9.64 -28.09
C LYS A 30 17.39 -8.74 -28.28
N HIS A 31 17.21 -7.42 -28.23
CA HIS A 31 18.23 -6.46 -28.66
C HIS A 31 18.90 -5.70 -27.50
N THR A 32 18.59 -6.07 -26.26
CA THR A 32 19.19 -5.45 -25.08
C THR A 32 19.84 -6.52 -24.21
N LYS A 33 21.06 -6.25 -23.73
CA LYS A 33 21.69 -7.07 -22.70
C LYS A 33 21.23 -6.59 -21.31
N TYR A 34 20.59 -7.47 -20.55
CA TYR A 34 20.17 -7.20 -19.18
C TYR A 34 21.10 -7.86 -18.16
N ASP A 35 21.28 -7.18 -17.03
CA ASP A 35 21.69 -7.83 -15.78
C ASP A 35 20.45 -8.47 -15.16
N TRP A 36 20.39 -9.80 -15.17
CA TRP A 36 19.24 -10.57 -14.70
C TRP A 36 19.04 -10.48 -13.19
N ASP A 37 20.11 -10.31 -12.41
CA ASP A 37 20.02 -10.14 -10.96
C ASP A 37 19.47 -8.76 -10.61
N LEU A 38 19.89 -7.72 -11.34
CA LEU A 38 19.32 -6.39 -11.19
C LEU A 38 17.84 -6.37 -11.62
N LEU A 39 17.50 -7.02 -12.74
CA LEU A 39 16.11 -7.11 -13.18
C LEU A 39 15.23 -7.86 -12.17
N LYS A 40 15.75 -8.94 -11.56
CA LYS A 40 15.10 -9.65 -10.45
C LYS A 40 14.82 -8.74 -9.26
N GLN A 41 15.80 -7.96 -8.82
CA GLN A 41 15.62 -7.01 -7.70
C GLN A 41 14.56 -5.96 -8.03
N LYS A 42 14.58 -5.40 -9.24
CA LYS A 42 13.60 -4.41 -9.70
C LYS A 42 12.19 -4.98 -9.79
N THR A 43 12.07 -6.18 -10.36
CA THR A 43 10.78 -6.89 -10.49
C THR A 43 10.14 -7.11 -9.12
N ALA A 44 10.92 -7.61 -8.16
CA ALA A 44 10.48 -7.83 -6.79
C ALA A 44 10.13 -6.51 -6.07
N TYR A 45 10.93 -5.46 -6.25
CA TYR A 45 10.62 -4.14 -5.68
C TYR A 45 9.27 -3.61 -6.19
N HIS A 46 9.06 -3.67 -7.51
CA HIS A 46 7.86 -3.16 -8.14
C HIS A 46 6.62 -4.00 -7.88
N GLY A 47 6.79 -5.24 -7.43
CA GLY A 47 5.71 -6.16 -7.14
C GLY A 47 4.91 -6.55 -8.38
N ILE A 48 5.61 -6.89 -9.46
CA ILE A 48 5.01 -7.31 -10.74
C ILE A 48 5.58 -8.64 -11.25
N SER A 49 6.12 -9.47 -10.36
CA SER A 49 6.71 -10.77 -10.72
C SER A 49 5.69 -11.70 -11.40
N PRO A 50 4.43 -11.81 -10.92
CA PRO A 50 3.43 -12.65 -11.56
C PRO A 50 3.00 -12.14 -12.94
N ILE A 51 2.98 -10.81 -13.14
CA ILE A 51 2.75 -10.19 -14.46
C ILE A 51 3.84 -10.64 -15.43
N LEU A 52 5.11 -10.48 -15.05
CA LEU A 52 6.23 -10.84 -15.92
C LEU A 52 6.26 -12.34 -16.22
N PHE A 53 6.00 -13.18 -15.22
CA PHE A 53 5.89 -14.63 -15.44
C PHE A 53 4.83 -14.96 -16.49
N ASP A 54 3.62 -14.40 -16.36
CA ASP A 54 2.52 -14.71 -17.27
C ASP A 54 2.81 -14.25 -18.70
N VAL A 55 3.39 -13.06 -18.85
CA VAL A 55 3.73 -12.49 -20.16
C VAL A 55 4.87 -13.26 -20.82
N ILE A 56 6.00 -13.43 -20.13
CA ILE A 56 7.18 -14.11 -20.71
C ILE A 56 6.83 -15.54 -21.14
N ARG A 57 6.04 -16.26 -20.34
CA ARG A 57 5.58 -17.61 -20.68
C ARG A 57 4.73 -17.66 -21.96
N LYS A 58 3.95 -16.60 -22.25
CA LYS A 58 3.10 -16.51 -23.46
C LYS A 58 3.89 -16.04 -24.68
N VAL A 59 4.83 -15.13 -24.47
CA VAL A 59 5.64 -14.49 -25.51
C VAL A 59 6.67 -15.47 -26.05
N ASP A 60 7.64 -15.83 -25.21
CA ASP A 60 8.71 -16.82 -25.45
C ASP A 60 9.62 -16.84 -24.20
N LYS A 61 9.67 -17.98 -23.51
CA LYS A 61 10.47 -18.15 -22.29
C LYS A 61 11.97 -18.16 -22.55
N ASP A 62 12.40 -18.45 -23.78
CA ASP A 62 13.81 -18.59 -24.13
C ASP A 62 14.45 -17.22 -24.44
N LEU A 63 13.65 -16.13 -24.41
CA LEU A 63 14.14 -14.75 -24.49
C LEU A 63 14.71 -14.21 -23.17
N VAL A 64 14.60 -14.97 -22.08
CA VAL A 64 15.15 -14.60 -20.77
C VAL A 64 16.07 -15.67 -20.23
N ASP A 65 16.93 -15.30 -19.28
CA ASP A 65 17.73 -16.28 -18.56
C ASP A 65 16.87 -17.31 -17.81
N SER A 66 17.29 -18.57 -17.88
CA SER A 66 16.57 -19.70 -17.28
C SER A 66 16.38 -19.56 -15.76
N ASN A 67 17.40 -19.08 -15.03
CA ASN A 67 17.29 -18.88 -13.59
C ASN A 67 16.32 -17.74 -13.27
N TYR A 68 16.34 -16.67 -14.06
CA TYR A 68 15.40 -15.57 -13.92
C TYR A 68 13.95 -16.04 -14.17
N PHE A 69 13.71 -16.84 -15.20
CA PHE A 69 12.39 -17.43 -15.46
C PHE A 69 11.91 -18.31 -14.30
N ASP A 70 12.77 -19.15 -13.74
CA ASP A 70 12.43 -20.00 -12.59
C ASP A 70 12.12 -19.19 -11.33
N VAL A 71 12.81 -18.07 -11.10
CA VAL A 71 12.48 -17.14 -10.01
C VAL A 71 11.07 -16.58 -10.18
N LEU A 72 10.71 -16.14 -11.38
CA LEU A 72 9.38 -15.61 -11.69
C LEU A 72 8.29 -16.67 -11.50
N LYS A 73 8.54 -17.88 -12.00
CA LYS A 73 7.65 -19.05 -11.85
C LYS A 73 7.41 -19.37 -10.38
N ASN A 74 8.49 -19.50 -9.59
CA ASN A 74 8.40 -19.84 -8.17
C ASN A 74 7.70 -18.73 -7.37
N SER A 75 7.93 -17.47 -7.71
CA SER A 75 7.21 -16.34 -7.11
C SER A 75 5.70 -16.42 -7.38
N SER A 76 5.32 -16.73 -8.62
CA SER A 76 3.92 -16.84 -9.04
C SER A 76 3.19 -18.02 -8.39
N ILE A 77 3.88 -19.15 -8.21
CA ILE A 77 3.35 -20.31 -7.48
C ILE A 77 3.11 -19.95 -6.01
N ARG A 78 4.10 -19.35 -5.34
CA ARG A 78 3.95 -18.90 -3.94
C ARG A 78 2.80 -17.92 -3.79
N GLN A 79 2.65 -16.99 -4.74
CA GLN A 79 1.55 -16.04 -4.72
C GLN A 79 0.18 -16.70 -4.85
N SER A 80 0.06 -17.71 -5.72
CA SER A 80 -1.19 -18.45 -5.92
C SER A 80 -1.58 -19.24 -4.68
N VAL A 81 -0.60 -19.84 -3.98
CA VAL A 81 -0.81 -20.52 -2.70
C VAL A 81 -1.22 -19.52 -1.62
N PHE A 82 -0.52 -18.39 -1.52
CA PHE A 82 -0.86 -17.32 -0.57
C PHE A 82 -2.28 -16.80 -0.80
N ASP A 83 -2.66 -16.46 -2.05
CA ASP A 83 -4.00 -15.95 -2.38
C ASP A 83 -5.09 -16.95 -1.96
N LEU A 84 -4.89 -18.25 -2.22
CA LEU A 84 -5.84 -19.28 -1.81
C LEU A 84 -6.05 -19.32 -0.29
N LEU A 85 -4.95 -19.36 0.48
CA LEU A 85 -4.99 -19.41 1.94
C LEU A 85 -5.56 -18.10 2.53
N ALA A 86 -5.11 -16.95 2.04
CA ALA A 86 -5.57 -15.64 2.47
C ALA A 86 -7.05 -15.40 2.13
N SER A 87 -7.52 -15.88 0.97
CA SER A 87 -8.94 -15.81 0.57
C SER A 87 -9.84 -16.62 1.49
N GLN A 88 -9.40 -17.82 1.91
CA GLN A 88 -10.15 -18.61 2.88
C GLN A 88 -10.16 -17.97 4.27
N GLU A 89 -9.02 -17.43 4.69
CA GLU A 89 -8.86 -16.78 6.00
C GLU A 89 -9.73 -15.51 6.09
N ILE A 90 -9.67 -14.64 5.07
CA ILE A 90 -10.46 -13.39 5.08
C ILE A 90 -11.96 -13.68 5.10
N LEU A 91 -12.42 -14.69 4.36
CA LEU A 91 -13.84 -15.07 4.39
C LEU A 91 -14.28 -15.54 5.78
N SER A 92 -13.43 -16.32 6.45
CA SER A 92 -13.70 -16.81 7.80
C SER A 92 -13.78 -15.65 8.79
N LEU A 93 -12.85 -14.70 8.69
CA LEU A 93 -12.82 -13.47 9.49
C LEU A 93 -14.06 -12.59 9.26
N LEU A 94 -14.41 -12.32 8.01
CA LEU A 94 -15.55 -11.47 7.66
C LEU A 94 -16.85 -12.07 8.23
N LYS A 95 -17.06 -13.37 8.05
CA LYS A 95 -18.23 -14.08 8.60
C LYS A 95 -18.25 -14.08 10.13
N PHE A 96 -17.09 -14.31 10.75
CA PHE A 96 -16.97 -14.34 12.21
C PHE A 96 -17.28 -12.98 12.84
N LEU A 97 -16.77 -11.89 12.27
CA LEU A 97 -17.06 -10.55 12.78
C LEU A 97 -18.51 -10.15 12.48
N GLU A 98 -19.02 -10.48 11.30
CA GLU A 98 -20.40 -10.20 10.93
C GLU A 98 -21.40 -10.93 11.84
N SER A 99 -21.16 -12.20 12.21
CA SER A 99 -22.02 -12.94 13.14
C SER A 99 -22.07 -12.31 14.54
N HIS A 100 -21.08 -11.50 14.89
CA HIS A 100 -21.03 -10.73 16.15
C HIS A 100 -21.52 -9.28 15.99
N ASN A 101 -22.20 -8.98 14.88
CA ASN A 101 -22.69 -7.65 14.52
C ASN A 101 -21.57 -6.60 14.45
N ILE A 102 -20.38 -7.00 14.01
CA ILE A 102 -19.27 -6.09 13.76
C ILE A 102 -19.18 -5.84 12.27
N GLU A 103 -19.32 -4.58 11.89
CA GLU A 103 -19.16 -4.17 10.51
C GLU A 103 -17.67 -4.15 10.14
N VAL A 104 -17.32 -4.97 9.16
CA VAL A 104 -15.96 -5.16 8.67
C VAL A 104 -15.95 -5.16 7.15
N LEU A 105 -14.91 -4.58 6.58
CA LEU A 105 -14.63 -4.62 5.15
C LEU A 105 -13.31 -5.34 4.90
N PRO A 106 -13.22 -6.21 3.89
CA PRO A 106 -11.92 -6.54 3.32
C PRO A 106 -11.29 -5.26 2.76
N SER A 107 -9.97 -5.16 2.82
CA SER A 107 -9.24 -3.99 2.35
C SER A 107 -8.04 -4.42 1.50
N LYS A 108 -7.62 -3.54 0.59
CA LYS A 108 -6.37 -3.65 -0.20
C LYS A 108 -6.12 -5.03 -0.82
N GLY A 109 -5.00 -5.70 -0.50
CA GLY A 109 -4.37 -6.78 -1.27
C GLY A 109 -5.34 -7.79 -1.88
N ILE A 110 -5.98 -8.59 -1.01
CA ILE A 110 -6.94 -9.64 -1.41
C ILE A 110 -8.23 -9.04 -1.98
N LEU A 111 -8.73 -7.91 -1.43
CA LEU A 111 -9.86 -7.20 -2.01
C LEU A 111 -9.60 -6.85 -3.49
N PHE A 112 -8.46 -6.25 -3.79
CA PHE A 112 -8.11 -5.82 -5.13
C PHE A 112 -7.91 -6.99 -6.08
N ILE A 113 -7.33 -8.10 -5.61
CA ILE A 113 -7.19 -9.34 -6.40
C ILE A 113 -8.56 -9.82 -6.89
N HIS A 114 -9.56 -9.92 -6.02
CA HIS A 114 -10.86 -10.49 -6.39
C HIS A 114 -11.82 -9.47 -7.01
N GLU A 115 -11.77 -8.21 -6.62
CA GLU A 115 -12.68 -7.18 -7.14
C GLU A 115 -12.19 -6.50 -8.42
N LEU A 116 -10.88 -6.40 -8.65
CA LEU A 116 -10.34 -5.67 -9.80
C LEU A 116 -9.85 -6.61 -10.90
N TYR A 117 -9.08 -7.63 -10.56
CA TYR A 117 -8.40 -8.46 -11.55
C TYR A 117 -9.26 -9.63 -12.04
N ASP A 118 -9.48 -9.71 -13.35
CA ASP A 118 -10.13 -10.89 -13.96
C ASP A 118 -9.29 -12.15 -13.75
N LYS A 119 -7.96 -12.02 -13.92
CA LYS A 119 -7.00 -13.08 -13.63
C LYS A 119 -6.27 -12.80 -12.32
N LYS A 120 -6.80 -13.34 -11.23
CA LYS A 120 -6.29 -13.19 -9.85
C LYS A 120 -4.80 -13.48 -9.70
N SER A 121 -4.29 -14.50 -10.40
CA SER A 121 -2.91 -14.99 -10.25
C SER A 121 -1.81 -14.03 -10.73
N ILE A 122 -2.15 -12.92 -11.39
CA ILE A 122 -1.15 -11.97 -11.92
C ILE A 122 -0.86 -10.81 -10.96
N ARG A 123 -1.56 -10.73 -9.83
CA ARG A 123 -1.32 -9.72 -8.80
C ARG A 123 -0.70 -10.35 -7.56
N GLU A 124 0.34 -9.71 -7.04
CA GLU A 124 0.97 -10.10 -5.78
C GLU A 124 0.42 -9.35 -4.56
N SER A 125 0.30 -10.09 -3.45
CA SER A 125 -0.16 -9.67 -2.12
C SER A 125 0.57 -10.50 -1.07
N PHE A 126 0.88 -9.89 0.08
CA PHE A 126 1.71 -10.52 1.13
C PHE A 126 1.08 -10.48 2.52
N ASP A 127 0.00 -9.71 2.66
CA ASP A 127 -0.78 -9.48 3.86
C ASP A 127 -2.27 -9.54 3.53
N LEU A 128 -3.06 -9.68 4.59
CA LEU A 128 -4.51 -9.64 4.56
C LEU A 128 -4.95 -8.41 5.35
N ASP A 129 -5.51 -7.41 4.68
CA ASP A 129 -6.03 -6.23 5.37
C ASP A 129 -7.55 -6.34 5.60
N ILE A 130 -7.98 -6.02 6.81
CA ILE A 130 -9.40 -5.77 7.11
C ILE A 130 -9.58 -4.40 7.78
N LEU A 131 -10.69 -3.74 7.50
CA LEU A 131 -11.05 -2.45 8.09
C LEU A 131 -12.33 -2.61 8.92
N VAL A 132 -12.24 -2.31 10.22
CA VAL A 132 -13.36 -2.26 11.15
C VAL A 132 -13.63 -0.82 11.55
N ARG A 133 -14.89 -0.49 11.86
CA ARG A 133 -15.20 0.85 12.39
C ARG A 133 -14.48 1.07 13.72
N ARG A 134 -13.86 2.24 13.88
CA ARG A 134 -13.13 2.59 15.12
C ARG A 134 -13.93 2.36 16.41
N LYS A 135 -15.24 2.64 16.39
CA LYS A 135 -16.14 2.42 17.54
C LYS A 135 -16.24 0.94 17.96
N ASP A 136 -16.04 0.01 17.02
CA ASP A 136 -16.17 -1.44 17.24
C ASP A 136 -14.80 -2.12 17.39
N ALA A 137 -13.69 -1.39 17.21
CA ALA A 137 -12.34 -1.95 17.20
C ALA A 137 -11.97 -2.69 18.50
N VAL A 138 -12.34 -2.15 19.67
CA VAL A 138 -12.11 -2.82 20.97
C VAL A 138 -12.82 -4.17 21.00
N LYS A 139 -14.12 -4.19 20.65
CA LYS A 139 -14.95 -5.40 20.65
C LYS A 139 -14.40 -6.44 19.67
N ALA A 140 -14.06 -6.00 18.45
CA ALA A 140 -13.52 -6.87 17.41
C ALA A 140 -12.21 -7.54 17.83
N LEU A 141 -11.25 -6.76 18.36
CA LEU A 141 -9.97 -7.30 18.81
C LEU A 141 -10.14 -8.31 19.95
N LYS A 142 -11.02 -8.04 20.92
CA LYS A 142 -11.33 -8.99 22.00
C LYS A 142 -11.85 -10.32 21.44
N LEU A 143 -12.86 -10.27 20.56
CA LEU A 143 -13.43 -11.47 19.95
C LEU A 143 -12.39 -12.27 19.15
N LEU A 144 -11.55 -11.57 18.38
CA LEU A 144 -10.50 -12.23 17.58
C LEU A 144 -9.49 -12.96 18.48
N VAL A 145 -9.09 -12.34 19.59
CA VAL A 145 -8.11 -12.93 20.52
C VAL A 145 -8.72 -14.05 21.36
N GLU A 146 -9.86 -13.78 21.98
CA GLU A 146 -10.45 -14.65 23.01
C GLU A 146 -11.20 -15.84 22.40
N GLU A 147 -11.92 -15.62 21.30
CA GLU A 147 -12.77 -16.65 20.69
C GLU A 147 -12.13 -17.25 19.43
N ALA A 148 -11.68 -16.40 18.50
CA ALA A 148 -11.08 -16.87 17.23
C ALA A 148 -9.58 -17.22 17.32
N LYS A 149 -8.97 -17.10 18.51
CA LYS A 149 -7.61 -17.54 18.84
C LYS A 149 -6.50 -16.87 18.00
N TYR A 150 -6.72 -15.62 17.60
CA TYR A 150 -5.66 -14.77 17.07
C TYR A 150 -4.74 -14.26 18.18
N HIS A 151 -3.49 -14.02 17.81
CA HIS A 151 -2.48 -13.44 18.67
C HIS A 151 -1.94 -12.17 18.02
N PHE A 152 -1.66 -11.17 18.85
CA PHE A 152 -1.02 -9.94 18.40
C PHE A 152 0.41 -10.21 17.91
N ILE A 153 0.77 -9.62 16.78
CA ILE A 153 2.17 -9.54 16.33
C ILE A 153 2.75 -8.23 16.84
N LEU A 154 3.26 -8.26 18.07
CA LEU A 154 3.86 -7.11 18.75
C LEU A 154 5.17 -7.52 19.43
N PRO A 155 6.05 -6.56 19.75
CA PRO A 155 7.26 -6.85 20.54
C PRO A 155 6.92 -7.50 21.88
N ASP A 156 7.71 -8.49 22.31
CA ASP A 156 7.45 -9.26 23.55
C ASP A 156 7.31 -8.36 24.77
N ASP A 157 8.13 -7.32 24.90
CA ASP A 157 8.07 -6.37 26.02
C ASP A 157 6.85 -5.45 25.99
N PHE A 158 6.19 -5.31 24.83
CA PHE A 158 4.90 -4.63 24.77
C PHE A 158 3.82 -5.49 25.41
N ILE A 159 3.89 -6.82 25.22
CA ILE A 159 2.89 -7.80 25.67
C ILE A 159 3.14 -8.21 27.12
N GLU A 160 4.39 -8.28 27.55
CA GLU A 160 4.80 -8.84 28.84
C GLU A 160 4.00 -8.21 30.01
N LYS A 161 3.40 -9.07 30.84
CA LYS A 161 2.63 -8.68 32.05
C LYS A 161 1.41 -7.79 31.77
N LYS A 162 0.92 -7.71 30.53
CA LYS A 162 -0.33 -7.02 30.19
C LYS A 162 -1.45 -8.00 29.89
N THR A 163 -2.66 -7.64 30.30
CA THR A 163 -3.87 -8.34 29.85
C THR A 163 -4.19 -7.97 28.40
N THR A 164 -5.06 -8.76 27.74
CA THR A 164 -5.63 -8.41 26.42
C THR A 164 -6.23 -7.01 26.41
N ASP A 165 -6.92 -6.64 27.49
CA ASP A 165 -7.55 -5.33 27.64
C ASP A 165 -6.51 -4.21 27.71
N ASP A 166 -5.45 -4.39 28.51
CA ASP A 166 -4.35 -3.43 28.62
C ASP A 166 -3.66 -3.21 27.26
N ILE A 167 -3.48 -4.29 26.49
CA ILE A 167 -2.90 -4.26 25.15
C ILE A 167 -3.80 -3.45 24.21
N ILE A 168 -5.08 -3.80 24.11
CA ILE A 168 -6.05 -3.14 23.22
C ILE A 168 -6.20 -1.65 23.57
N HIS A 169 -6.34 -1.33 24.86
CA HIS A 169 -6.41 0.07 25.31
C HIS A 169 -5.13 0.85 25.00
N SER A 170 -3.97 0.21 25.17
CA SER A 170 -2.68 0.82 24.80
C SER A 170 -2.63 1.10 23.29
N LEU A 171 -3.01 0.15 22.44
CA LEU A 171 -2.99 0.31 20.98
C LEU A 171 -3.87 1.47 20.50
N LEU A 172 -5.12 1.50 20.94
CA LEU A 172 -6.12 2.47 20.49
C LEU A 172 -5.91 3.88 21.06
N SER A 173 -5.16 4.00 22.16
CA SER A 173 -4.79 5.30 22.77
C SER A 173 -3.52 5.92 22.18
N ILE A 174 -2.73 5.18 21.39
CA ILE A 174 -1.57 5.73 20.69
C ILE A 174 -2.08 6.60 19.53
N SER A 175 -1.88 7.92 19.66
CA SER A 175 -2.20 8.87 18.58
C SER A 175 -1.53 8.47 17.27
N GLY A 176 -2.33 8.40 16.20
CA GLY A 176 -1.83 8.10 14.86
C GLY A 176 -1.49 6.64 14.61
N HIS A 177 -1.84 5.74 15.53
CA HIS A 177 -1.88 4.31 15.29
C HIS A 177 -3.27 3.93 14.75
N HIS A 178 -3.28 3.15 13.68
CA HIS A 178 -4.48 2.85 12.89
C HIS A 178 -4.64 1.36 12.55
N GLU A 179 -3.62 0.55 12.83
CA GLU A 179 -3.56 -0.86 12.42
C GLU A 179 -2.79 -1.69 13.45
N VAL A 180 -3.09 -2.98 13.59
CA VAL A 180 -2.30 -3.94 14.35
C VAL A 180 -2.21 -5.28 13.62
N GLY A 181 -1.04 -5.89 13.64
CA GLY A 181 -0.83 -7.22 13.09
C GLY A 181 -1.41 -8.32 13.98
N LEU A 182 -2.07 -9.29 13.37
CA LEU A 182 -2.64 -10.49 14.00
C LEU A 182 -2.22 -11.75 13.24
N LYS A 183 -2.03 -12.86 13.96
CA LYS A 183 -1.91 -14.20 13.35
C LYS A 183 -2.57 -15.28 14.20
N ARG A 184 -2.93 -16.40 13.59
CA ARG A 184 -3.22 -17.64 14.32
C ARG A 184 -1.97 -18.50 14.48
N ALA A 185 -2.00 -19.42 15.44
CA ALA A 185 -0.90 -20.36 15.65
C ALA A 185 -0.80 -21.42 14.54
N ASP A 186 -1.93 -21.74 13.90
CA ASP A 186 -2.06 -22.76 12.84
C ASP A 186 -2.10 -22.17 11.42
N SER A 187 -1.80 -20.88 11.27
CA SER A 187 -1.84 -20.17 9.99
C SER A 187 -0.60 -19.31 9.81
N GLU A 188 -0.01 -19.37 8.62
CA GLU A 188 1.08 -18.49 8.18
C GLU A 188 0.56 -17.14 7.65
N ILE A 189 -0.76 -16.91 7.68
CA ILE A 189 -1.36 -15.67 7.19
C ILE A 189 -1.26 -14.58 8.25
N HIS A 190 -0.60 -13.48 7.87
CA HIS A 190 -0.58 -12.24 8.62
C HIS A 190 -1.78 -11.37 8.26
N ILE A 191 -2.50 -10.90 9.27
CA ILE A 191 -3.63 -9.99 9.12
C ILE A 191 -3.26 -8.62 9.68
N ASP A 192 -3.37 -7.60 8.85
CA ASP A 192 -3.37 -6.22 9.30
C ASP A 192 -4.82 -5.82 9.63
N PHE A 193 -5.11 -5.71 10.93
CA PHE A 193 -6.39 -5.24 11.43
C PHE A 193 -6.38 -3.71 11.51
N HIS A 194 -7.19 -3.03 10.69
CA HIS A 194 -7.28 -1.58 10.64
C HIS A 194 -8.53 -1.06 11.35
N TRP A 195 -8.39 0.05 12.07
CA TRP A 195 -9.51 0.85 12.61
C TRP A 195 -9.53 2.29 12.09
N ASP A 196 -8.55 2.64 11.25
CA ASP A 196 -8.50 3.89 10.50
C ASP A 196 -7.82 3.67 9.14
N ALA A 197 -8.08 4.54 8.17
CA ALA A 197 -7.52 4.39 6.82
C ALA A 197 -6.06 4.86 6.67
N TYR A 198 -5.60 5.74 7.56
CA TYR A 198 -4.27 6.36 7.48
C TYR A 198 -3.83 6.98 8.82
N GLU A 199 -2.55 7.34 8.92
CA GLU A 199 -1.97 8.00 10.08
C GLU A 199 -2.36 9.49 10.19
N ASP A 200 -2.66 9.93 11.42
CA ASP A 200 -3.06 11.31 11.77
C ASP A 200 -2.08 12.44 11.38
N PHE A 201 -0.81 12.13 11.10
CA PHE A 201 0.18 13.13 10.67
C PHE A 201 0.03 13.53 9.21
N TYR A 202 -0.71 12.75 8.41
CA TYR A 202 -1.14 13.17 7.10
C TYR A 202 -2.25 14.22 7.22
N GLN A 203 -2.21 15.24 6.36
CA GLN A 203 -3.21 16.31 6.36
C GLN A 203 -4.44 15.98 5.52
N TYR A 204 -4.61 14.72 5.13
CA TYR A 204 -5.78 14.25 4.39
C TYR A 204 -7.04 14.37 5.25
N GLN A 205 -8.18 14.57 4.60
CA GLN A 205 -9.48 14.76 5.23
C GLN A 205 -10.52 13.73 4.74
N LEU A 206 -10.07 12.57 4.27
CA LEU A 206 -10.93 11.45 3.91
C LEU A 206 -11.58 10.88 5.18
N PRO A 207 -12.91 10.97 5.36
CA PRO A 207 -13.56 10.40 6.53
C PRO A 207 -13.56 8.87 6.41
N THR A 208 -12.80 8.14 7.23
CA THR A 208 -12.74 6.66 7.16
C THR A 208 -14.13 6.00 7.17
N GLY A 209 -15.10 6.60 7.87
CA GLY A 209 -16.49 6.12 7.89
C GLY A 209 -17.18 6.11 6.51
N SER A 210 -16.75 6.94 5.55
CA SER A 210 -17.30 6.96 4.20
C SER A 210 -16.91 5.72 3.38
N LEU A 211 -15.83 5.02 3.75
CA LEU A 211 -15.42 3.77 3.07
C LEU A 211 -16.41 2.63 3.27
N PHE A 212 -17.26 2.73 4.30
CA PHE A 212 -18.35 1.78 4.58
C PHE A 212 -19.68 2.17 3.93
N LYS A 213 -19.73 3.33 3.26
CA LYS A 213 -20.95 3.79 2.60
C LYS A 213 -21.21 2.95 1.35
N ASP A 214 -22.48 2.62 1.13
CA ASP A 214 -22.96 1.95 -0.10
C ASP A 214 -22.25 0.61 -0.38
N GLN A 215 -21.73 -0.06 0.66
CA GLN A 215 -21.20 -1.41 0.57
C GLN A 215 -22.29 -2.38 0.07
N ALA A 216 -21.89 -3.38 -0.68
CA ALA A 216 -22.81 -4.32 -1.30
C ALA A 216 -22.46 -5.77 -0.93
N ASN A 217 -23.49 -6.61 -0.82
CA ASN A 217 -23.30 -8.06 -0.76
C ASN A 217 -22.90 -8.55 -2.15
N LYS A 218 -21.65 -9.00 -2.29
CA LYS A 218 -21.13 -9.56 -3.53
C LYS A 218 -20.56 -10.94 -3.30
N PHE A 219 -20.51 -11.72 -4.38
CA PHE A 219 -19.80 -12.99 -4.38
C PHE A 219 -18.30 -12.71 -4.34
N PHE A 220 -17.66 -13.03 -3.21
CA PHE A 220 -16.25 -12.85 -2.94
C PHE A 220 -15.61 -14.22 -2.70
N PHE A 221 -14.66 -14.58 -3.55
CA PHE A 221 -14.07 -15.92 -3.65
C PHE A 221 -15.10 -17.06 -3.81
N ASN A 222 -15.65 -17.60 -2.72
CA ASN A 222 -16.65 -18.68 -2.74
C ASN A 222 -17.87 -18.42 -1.84
N SER A 223 -18.07 -17.18 -1.38
CA SER A 223 -19.16 -16.82 -0.46
C SER A 223 -19.68 -15.41 -0.76
N ILE A 224 -20.90 -15.11 -0.32
CA ILE A 224 -21.41 -13.74 -0.29
C ILE A 224 -20.84 -13.03 0.94
N CYS A 225 -20.25 -11.84 0.74
CA CYS A 225 -19.73 -10.97 1.79
C CYS A 225 -20.04 -9.51 1.47
N LYS A 226 -20.00 -8.64 2.49
CA LYS A 226 -20.02 -7.19 2.31
C LYS A 226 -18.70 -6.71 1.74
N ILE A 227 -18.77 -6.07 0.59
CA ILE A 227 -17.63 -5.53 -0.16
C ILE A 227 -17.79 -4.01 -0.28
N PRO A 228 -16.69 -3.23 -0.20
CA PRO A 228 -16.76 -1.78 -0.37
C PRO A 228 -17.33 -1.39 -1.75
N SER A 229 -17.95 -0.22 -1.82
CA SER A 229 -18.39 0.36 -3.10
C SER A 229 -17.18 0.65 -4.01
N LYS A 230 -17.43 0.82 -5.32
CA LYS A 230 -16.37 1.16 -6.28
C LYS A 230 -15.69 2.50 -5.94
N GLU A 231 -16.44 3.46 -5.40
CA GLU A 231 -15.93 4.74 -4.89
C GLU A 231 -15.06 4.53 -3.63
N ALA A 232 -15.47 3.65 -2.71
CA ALA A 232 -14.65 3.32 -1.55
C ALA A 232 -13.35 2.61 -1.96
N ILE A 233 -13.41 1.67 -2.92
CA ILE A 233 -12.22 1.01 -3.48
C ILE A 233 -11.28 2.04 -4.12
N PHE A 234 -11.81 3.00 -4.88
CA PHE A 234 -11.02 4.09 -5.44
C PHE A 234 -10.30 4.88 -4.33
N TRP A 235 -11.02 5.30 -3.29
CA TRP A 235 -10.40 6.05 -2.19
C TRP A 235 -9.38 5.23 -1.41
N MET A 236 -9.58 3.91 -1.26
CA MET A 236 -8.58 2.99 -0.70
C MET A 236 -7.30 2.93 -1.55
N LEU A 237 -7.43 2.91 -2.89
CA LEU A 237 -6.29 2.99 -3.80
C LEU A 237 -5.56 4.32 -3.64
N ILE A 238 -6.28 5.44 -3.67
CA ILE A 238 -5.68 6.77 -3.60
C ILE A 238 -4.97 7.01 -2.27
N ILE A 239 -5.60 6.65 -1.13
CA ILE A 239 -4.99 6.86 0.20
C ILE A 239 -3.76 5.99 0.41
N HIS A 240 -3.81 4.73 -0.01
CA HIS A 240 -2.69 3.81 0.22
C HIS A 240 -1.58 4.03 -0.80
N HIS A 241 -1.88 3.84 -2.09
CA HIS A 241 -0.89 3.86 -3.16
C HIS A 241 -0.32 5.25 -3.40
N GLY A 242 -1.21 6.25 -3.41
CA GLY A 242 -0.84 7.64 -3.65
C GLY A 242 -0.48 8.40 -2.39
N GLY A 243 -1.27 8.25 -1.32
CA GLY A 243 -1.17 9.02 -0.09
C GLY A 243 -0.16 8.51 0.94
N ARG A 244 0.08 7.19 1.02
CA ARG A 244 1.10 6.60 1.92
C ARG A 244 2.37 6.21 1.16
N GLU A 245 2.19 5.64 -0.03
CA GLU A 245 3.26 4.99 -0.80
C GLU A 245 3.81 5.82 -1.96
N MET A 246 3.24 7.01 -2.22
CA MET A 246 3.73 8.00 -3.20
C MET A 246 3.89 7.44 -4.61
N TRP A 247 3.08 6.46 -5.01
CA TRP A 247 3.12 5.86 -6.33
C TRP A 247 4.51 5.27 -6.70
N LEU A 248 5.29 4.86 -5.70
CA LEU A 248 6.70 4.48 -5.88
C LEU A 248 6.94 3.12 -6.56
N ARG A 249 5.89 2.33 -6.78
CA ARG A 249 5.97 0.99 -7.38
C ARG A 249 4.97 0.86 -8.53
N LEU A 250 5.34 0.10 -9.56
CA LEU A 250 4.51 -0.08 -10.75
C LEU A 250 3.21 -0.85 -10.42
N LYS A 251 3.21 -1.77 -9.44
CA LYS A 251 1.98 -2.48 -9.03
C LYS A 251 0.83 -1.54 -8.65
N TYR A 252 1.16 -0.35 -8.13
CA TYR A 252 0.16 0.65 -7.75
C TYR A 252 -0.56 1.22 -8.97
N PHE A 253 0.15 1.39 -10.08
CA PHE A 253 -0.45 1.79 -11.35
C PHE A 253 -1.15 0.63 -12.04
N CYS A 254 -0.69 -0.61 -11.88
CA CYS A 254 -1.45 -1.78 -12.33
C CYS A 254 -2.84 -1.81 -11.67
N ASP A 255 -2.90 -1.59 -10.36
CA ASP A 255 -4.18 -1.57 -9.62
C ASP A 255 -5.10 -0.46 -10.10
N LEU A 256 -4.58 0.76 -10.21
CA LEU A 256 -5.35 1.91 -10.66
C LEU A 256 -5.81 1.75 -12.11
N PHE A 257 -4.98 1.16 -12.96
CA PHE A 257 -5.29 0.87 -14.36
C PHE A 257 -6.43 -0.13 -14.49
N VAL A 258 -6.34 -1.26 -13.79
CA VAL A 258 -7.40 -2.29 -13.83
C VAL A 258 -8.68 -1.78 -13.19
N PHE A 259 -8.58 -0.98 -12.11
CA PHE A 259 -9.74 -0.26 -11.56
C PHE A 259 -10.39 0.63 -12.62
N TYR A 260 -9.60 1.45 -13.32
CA TYR A 260 -10.09 2.37 -14.34
C TYR A 260 -10.73 1.63 -15.51
N GLN A 261 -10.13 0.54 -16.00
CA GLN A 261 -10.73 -0.30 -17.04
C GLN A 261 -12.07 -0.88 -16.61
N LYS A 262 -12.18 -1.32 -15.36
CA LYS A 262 -13.37 -2.02 -14.87
C LYS A 262 -14.52 -1.09 -14.49
N TYR A 263 -14.22 0.02 -13.81
CA TYR A 263 -15.23 0.90 -13.22
C TYR A 263 -15.19 2.33 -13.77
N GLY A 264 -14.24 2.67 -14.64
CA GLY A 264 -14.03 4.06 -15.06
C GLY A 264 -15.24 4.69 -15.77
N ASN A 265 -16.09 3.90 -16.42
CA ASN A 265 -17.32 4.40 -17.03
C ASN A 265 -18.49 4.55 -16.02
N ASP A 266 -18.41 3.89 -14.87
CA ASP A 266 -19.47 3.88 -13.86
C ASP A 266 -19.19 4.84 -12.70
N ILE A 267 -17.99 5.43 -12.65
CA ILE A 267 -17.56 6.40 -11.64
C ILE A 267 -18.00 7.80 -12.06
N ASP A 268 -18.66 8.51 -11.13
CA ASP A 268 -18.87 9.96 -11.26
C ASP A 268 -17.56 10.70 -10.98
N TRP A 269 -16.76 10.91 -12.03
CA TRP A 269 -15.50 11.62 -11.91
C TRP A 269 -15.67 13.08 -11.50
N GLY A 270 -16.81 13.71 -11.77
CA GLY A 270 -17.09 15.07 -11.31
C GLY A 270 -17.19 15.11 -9.78
N GLN A 271 -17.91 14.15 -9.20
CA GLN A 271 -17.98 13.97 -7.75
C GLN A 271 -16.61 13.65 -7.14
N ILE A 272 -15.82 12.78 -7.77
CA ILE A 272 -14.45 12.46 -7.31
C ILE A 272 -13.57 13.73 -7.26
N VAL A 273 -13.67 14.62 -8.25
CA VAL A 273 -12.93 15.89 -8.23
C VAL A 273 -13.34 16.76 -7.04
N LEU A 274 -14.64 16.92 -6.79
CA LEU A 274 -15.15 17.69 -5.65
C LEU A 274 -14.73 17.10 -4.30
N GLU A 275 -14.72 15.77 -4.19
CA GLU A 275 -14.25 15.06 -3.01
C GLU A 275 -12.74 15.18 -2.83
N ALA A 276 -11.96 15.14 -3.91
CA ALA A 276 -10.50 15.27 -3.86
C ALA A 276 -10.06 16.60 -3.25
N GLU A 277 -10.75 17.69 -3.56
CA GLU A 277 -10.52 19.00 -2.94
C GLU A 277 -10.85 18.99 -1.45
N LYS A 278 -12.01 18.43 -1.08
CA LYS A 278 -12.43 18.32 0.32
C LYS A 278 -11.47 17.43 1.12
N PHE A 279 -10.99 16.34 0.53
CA PHE A 279 -10.12 15.36 1.18
C PHE A 279 -8.64 15.78 1.15
N LYS A 280 -8.29 16.88 0.46
CA LYS A 280 -6.92 17.38 0.26
C LYS A 280 -6.02 16.35 -0.42
N MET A 281 -6.55 15.73 -1.48
CA MET A 281 -5.88 14.69 -2.25
C MET A 281 -5.89 14.98 -3.76
N LYS A 282 -6.19 16.23 -4.15
CA LYS A 282 -6.33 16.63 -5.56
C LYS A 282 -5.06 16.35 -6.34
N ARG A 283 -3.90 16.81 -5.86
CA ARG A 283 -2.62 16.59 -6.54
C ARG A 283 -2.21 15.13 -6.58
N ILE A 284 -2.56 14.33 -5.57
CA ILE A 284 -2.28 12.89 -5.59
C ILE A 284 -3.01 12.24 -6.76
N ILE A 285 -4.28 12.57 -6.97
CA ILE A 285 -5.13 12.06 -8.05
C ILE A 285 -4.62 12.55 -9.42
N ILE A 286 -4.39 13.85 -9.58
CA ILE A 286 -3.97 14.42 -10.88
C ILE A 286 -2.66 13.77 -11.36
N ASN A 287 -1.66 13.66 -10.47
CA ASN A 287 -0.40 13.03 -10.83
C ASN A 287 -0.57 11.52 -11.11
N ALA A 288 -1.49 10.85 -10.42
CA ALA A 288 -1.78 9.44 -10.69
C ALA A 288 -2.35 9.23 -12.10
N PHE A 289 -3.34 10.04 -12.50
CA PHE A 289 -3.94 9.96 -13.83
C PHE A 289 -3.02 10.42 -14.95
N TYR A 290 -2.18 11.43 -14.71
CA TYR A 290 -1.14 11.82 -15.67
C TYR A 290 -0.14 10.67 -15.92
N CYS A 291 0.31 10.00 -14.85
CA CYS A 291 1.11 8.78 -14.98
C CYS A 291 0.34 7.68 -15.72
N LEU A 292 -0.97 7.50 -15.44
CA LEU A 292 -1.79 6.46 -16.06
C LEU A 292 -1.93 6.66 -17.56
N GLU A 293 -2.22 7.88 -18.01
CA GLU A 293 -2.23 8.27 -19.43
C GLU A 293 -0.86 8.04 -20.07
N THR A 294 0.22 8.50 -19.41
CA THR A 294 1.59 8.36 -19.95
C THR A 294 2.04 6.90 -20.06
N LEU A 295 1.64 6.03 -19.13
CA LEU A 295 2.07 4.62 -19.09
C LEU A 295 1.26 3.71 -20.00
N PHE A 296 -0.04 3.97 -20.14
CA PHE A 296 -0.99 3.05 -20.78
C PHE A 296 -1.69 3.65 -22.00
N ASN A 297 -1.42 4.91 -22.34
CA ASN A 297 -2.02 5.61 -23.48
C ASN A 297 -3.55 5.51 -23.49
N ILE A 298 -4.17 5.74 -22.33
CA ILE A 298 -5.63 5.70 -22.16
C ILE A 298 -6.24 7.07 -22.33
N LYS A 299 -7.48 7.10 -22.83
CA LYS A 299 -8.30 8.32 -22.78
C LYS A 299 -8.80 8.53 -21.36
N LEU A 300 -8.56 9.72 -20.81
CA LEU A 300 -9.04 10.13 -19.49
C LEU A 300 -10.44 10.78 -19.56
N PRO A 301 -11.20 10.78 -18.46
CA PRO A 301 -12.46 11.51 -18.36
C PRO A 301 -12.24 13.02 -18.41
N ASP A 302 -13.15 13.77 -19.05
CA ASP A 302 -13.00 15.23 -19.23
C ASP A 302 -12.83 15.96 -17.89
N SER A 303 -13.55 15.56 -16.84
CA SER A 303 -13.40 16.16 -15.50
C SER A 303 -12.02 15.97 -14.89
N ILE A 304 -11.32 14.88 -15.22
CA ILE A 304 -9.93 14.65 -14.81
C ILE A 304 -8.98 15.46 -15.68
N CYS A 305 -9.22 15.52 -17.00
CA CYS A 305 -8.45 16.34 -17.94
C CYS A 305 -8.45 17.82 -17.56
N LEU A 306 -9.60 18.35 -17.11
CA LEU A 306 -9.72 19.73 -16.63
C LEU A 306 -8.78 20.04 -15.46
N LEU A 307 -8.45 19.04 -14.65
CA LEU A 307 -7.48 19.22 -13.57
C LEU A 307 -6.03 19.38 -14.06
N PHE A 308 -5.73 18.98 -15.30
CA PHE A 308 -4.36 19.05 -15.83
C PHE A 308 -3.98 20.50 -16.13
N SER A 309 -4.93 21.28 -16.67
CA SER A 309 -4.72 22.71 -16.96
C SER A 309 -4.41 23.56 -15.73
N GLU A 310 -4.76 23.07 -14.53
CA GLU A 310 -4.54 23.78 -13.28
C GLU A 310 -3.15 23.52 -12.67
N ASN A 311 -2.33 22.63 -13.26
CA ASN A 311 -1.10 22.17 -12.64
C ASN A 311 0.14 22.23 -13.56
N ASN A 312 0.96 23.25 -13.36
CA ASN A 312 2.18 23.48 -14.14
C ASN A 312 3.33 22.50 -13.85
N ASN A 313 3.18 21.54 -12.92
CA ASN A 313 4.28 20.67 -12.46
C ASN A 313 4.10 19.19 -12.80
N LEU A 314 3.12 18.81 -13.63
CA LEU A 314 2.80 17.41 -13.91
C LEU A 314 3.97 16.62 -14.49
N GLU A 315 4.60 17.13 -15.55
CA GLU A 315 5.76 16.48 -16.15
C GLU A 315 6.93 16.38 -15.16
N LYS A 316 7.16 17.43 -14.36
CA LYS A 316 8.21 17.45 -13.32
C LYS A 316 7.96 16.37 -12.26
N ASN A 317 6.72 16.20 -11.83
CA ASN A 317 6.36 15.20 -10.84
C ASN A 317 6.38 13.78 -11.42
N TYR A 318 5.89 13.59 -12.65
CA TYR A 318 6.07 12.34 -13.40
C TYR A 318 7.55 11.94 -13.49
N ASN A 319 8.44 12.89 -13.81
CA ASN A 319 9.87 12.65 -13.87
C ASN A 319 10.45 12.23 -12.51
N LYS A 320 9.96 12.79 -11.39
CA LYS A 320 10.38 12.34 -10.04
C LYS A 320 9.90 10.93 -9.75
N ILE A 321 8.63 10.63 -10.03
CA ILE A 321 8.03 9.32 -9.77
C ILE A 321 8.73 8.25 -10.63
N SER A 322 8.89 8.50 -11.93
CA SER A 322 9.56 7.58 -12.85
C SER A 322 11.04 7.38 -12.54
N ASN A 323 11.75 8.42 -12.12
CA ASN A 323 13.12 8.27 -11.61
C ASN A 323 13.16 7.39 -10.35
N SER A 324 12.16 7.49 -9.47
CA SER A 324 12.06 6.57 -8.33
C SER A 324 11.81 5.13 -8.75
N TRP A 325 11.09 4.89 -9.85
CA TRP A 325 10.98 3.54 -10.41
C TRP A 325 12.32 3.01 -10.93
N ASP A 326 13.09 3.86 -11.62
CA ASP A 326 14.44 3.51 -12.07
C ASP A 326 15.40 3.24 -10.92
N VAL A 327 15.25 3.90 -9.78
CA VAL A 327 16.07 3.61 -8.60
C VAL A 327 15.63 2.31 -7.92
N ALA A 328 14.33 2.01 -7.89
CA ALA A 328 13.74 0.79 -7.32
C ALA A 328 14.20 0.47 -5.89
N GLN A 329 14.17 1.47 -5.00
CA GLN A 329 14.70 1.36 -3.65
C GLN A 329 13.63 1.72 -2.61
N SER A 330 13.51 0.89 -1.57
CA SER A 330 12.61 1.16 -0.44
C SER A 330 12.96 2.49 0.26
N ARG A 331 11.94 3.23 0.69
CA ARG A 331 12.09 4.54 1.37
C ARG A 331 12.99 4.50 2.60
N ASN A 332 13.10 3.34 3.25
CA ASN A 332 13.89 3.14 4.46
C ASN A 332 15.27 2.53 4.21
N ALA A 333 15.64 2.26 2.95
CA ALA A 333 16.91 1.59 2.64
C ALA A 333 18.13 2.49 2.90
N THR A 334 18.03 3.80 2.62
CA THR A 334 19.11 4.77 2.82
C THR A 334 18.56 6.14 3.20
N ILE A 335 19.42 7.00 3.77
CA ILE A 335 19.07 8.40 4.04
C ILE A 335 18.63 9.11 2.74
N LEU A 336 19.32 8.84 1.63
CA LEU A 336 19.00 9.42 0.32
C LEU A 336 17.64 8.95 -0.19
N ALA A 337 17.29 7.67 -0.03
CA ALA A 337 15.97 7.15 -0.38
C ALA A 337 14.86 7.84 0.42
N LYS A 338 15.11 8.08 1.71
CA LYS A 338 14.18 8.80 2.58
C LYS A 338 14.02 10.26 2.16
N ILE A 339 15.11 10.95 1.83
CA ILE A 339 15.06 12.33 1.31
C ILE A 339 14.25 12.38 0.02
N ARG A 340 14.51 11.46 -0.93
CA ARG A 340 13.75 11.36 -2.19
C ARG A 340 12.26 11.13 -1.93
N PHE A 341 11.92 10.25 -0.99
CA PHE A 341 10.53 10.03 -0.58
C PHE A 341 9.87 11.32 -0.11
N TYR A 342 10.51 12.10 0.77
CA TYR A 342 9.92 13.35 1.27
C TYR A 342 9.83 14.44 0.21
N ILE A 343 10.83 14.57 -0.68
CA ILE A 343 10.76 15.48 -1.83
C ILE A 343 9.55 15.16 -2.70
N LEU A 344 9.33 13.87 -2.97
CA LEU A 344 8.18 13.42 -3.75
C LEU A 344 6.88 13.68 -2.99
N TYR A 345 6.80 13.24 -1.73
CA TYR A 345 5.65 13.44 -0.85
C TYR A 345 5.18 14.88 -0.84
N PHE A 346 6.09 15.83 -0.58
CA PHE A 346 5.76 17.25 -0.55
C PHE A 346 5.31 17.79 -1.91
N SER A 347 5.86 17.29 -3.02
CA SER A 347 5.44 17.72 -4.35
C SER A 347 4.08 17.20 -4.80
N LEU A 348 3.53 16.21 -4.08
CA LEU A 348 2.21 15.65 -4.31
C LEU A 348 1.15 16.20 -3.35
N GLN A 349 1.50 17.13 -2.44
CA GLN A 349 0.53 17.77 -1.53
C GLN A 349 -0.11 19.00 -2.17
N ASP A 350 -1.41 19.18 -1.90
CA ASP A 350 -2.24 20.32 -2.35
C ASP A 350 -1.71 21.68 -1.84
N ASP A 351 -2.13 22.78 -2.49
CA ASP A 351 -1.57 24.12 -2.22
C ASP A 351 -1.82 24.64 -0.81
N ASN A 352 -2.89 24.19 -0.16
CA ASN A 352 -3.20 24.55 1.23
C ASN A 352 -2.46 23.68 2.27
N TYR A 353 -1.51 22.84 1.84
CA TYR A 353 -0.73 21.98 2.72
C TYR A 353 0.23 22.79 3.61
N SER A 354 0.13 22.60 4.92
CA SER A 354 0.98 23.30 5.87
C SER A 354 2.21 22.46 6.24
N TYR A 355 3.37 22.81 5.67
CA TYR A 355 4.65 22.19 6.05
C TYR A 355 4.93 22.29 7.56
N ILE A 356 4.60 23.43 8.16
CA ILE A 356 4.77 23.66 9.59
C ILE A 356 3.90 22.71 10.42
N GLN A 357 2.64 22.53 10.05
CA GLN A 357 1.75 21.58 10.75
C GLN A 357 2.25 20.15 10.59
N HIS A 358 2.71 19.75 9.41
CA HIS A 358 3.28 18.41 9.22
C HIS A 358 4.51 18.17 10.09
N ILE A 359 5.44 19.13 10.15
CA ILE A 359 6.62 19.06 11.01
C ILE A 359 6.17 19.01 12.48
N LYS A 360 5.19 19.81 12.88
CA LYS A 360 4.65 19.82 14.24
C LYS A 360 4.03 18.49 14.63
N HIS A 361 3.16 17.91 13.79
CA HIS A 361 2.54 16.61 14.04
C HIS A 361 3.58 15.48 14.03
N SER A 362 4.49 15.48 13.05
CA SER A 362 5.61 14.53 12.99
C SER A 362 6.50 14.63 14.22
N PHE A 363 6.79 15.84 14.68
CA PHE A 363 7.52 16.10 15.91
C PHE A 363 6.75 15.54 17.11
N GLN A 364 5.49 15.93 17.31
CA GLN A 364 4.65 15.45 18.41
C GLN A 364 4.59 13.91 18.45
N LYS A 365 4.33 13.25 17.31
CA LYS A 365 4.32 11.79 17.20
C LYS A 365 5.66 11.16 17.56
N ARG A 366 6.77 11.76 17.12
CA ARG A 366 8.14 11.30 17.46
C ARG A 366 8.53 11.65 18.89
N SER A 367 7.88 12.60 19.52
CA SER A 367 8.13 13.02 20.90
C SER A 367 7.34 12.21 21.92
N VAL A 368 6.25 11.55 21.52
CA VAL A 368 5.56 10.60 22.39
C VAL A 368 6.29 9.25 22.28
N PRO A 369 6.81 8.69 23.38
CA PRO A 369 7.37 7.34 23.38
C PRO A 369 6.27 6.37 22.93
N ASN A 370 6.49 5.74 21.78
CA ASN A 370 5.61 4.71 21.27
C ASN A 370 6.24 3.35 21.61
N PRO A 371 5.59 2.53 22.44
CA PRO A 371 6.13 1.23 22.85
C PRO A 371 6.18 0.20 21.70
N LEU A 372 5.61 0.52 20.52
CA LEU A 372 5.75 -0.26 19.28
C LEU A 372 6.89 0.22 18.37
N GLU A 373 7.76 1.12 18.83
CA GLU A 373 8.92 1.52 18.05
C GLU A 373 9.87 0.33 17.83
N THR A 374 10.14 0.01 16.55
CA THR A 374 11.08 -1.05 16.17
C THR A 374 12.47 -0.81 16.77
N GLU A 375 12.86 0.46 16.90
CA GLU A 375 14.10 0.89 17.53
C GLU A 375 13.78 1.48 18.90
N LYS A 376 13.96 0.68 19.96
CA LYS A 376 13.74 1.16 21.33
C LYS A 376 14.69 2.29 21.67
N ARG A 377 14.14 3.36 22.25
CA ARG A 377 14.93 4.52 22.64
C ARG A 377 15.99 4.15 23.65
N ILE A 378 17.17 4.76 23.53
CA ILE A 378 18.26 4.61 24.52
C ILE A 378 17.78 5.15 25.88
N ILE A 379 17.17 6.34 25.86
CA ILE A 379 16.59 7.02 27.02
C ILE A 379 15.15 7.38 26.71
N VAL A 380 14.24 7.08 27.65
CA VAL A 380 12.83 7.46 27.60
C VAL A 380 12.56 8.39 28.78
N PHE A 381 11.99 9.56 28.50
CA PHE A 381 11.59 10.52 29.51
C PHE A 381 10.07 10.47 29.74
N PRO A 382 9.56 10.88 30.91
CA PRO A 382 8.12 11.05 31.12
C PRO A 382 7.45 11.86 30.00
N LYS A 383 6.23 11.50 29.60
CA LYS A 383 5.52 12.07 28.42
C LYS A 383 5.49 13.61 28.39
N LYS A 384 5.50 14.27 29.55
CA LYS A 384 5.57 15.74 29.68
C LYS A 384 6.84 16.37 29.09
N PHE A 385 7.93 15.62 28.95
CA PHE A 385 9.21 16.10 28.41
C PHE A 385 9.31 15.85 26.90
N ILE A 386 8.48 16.57 26.13
CA ILE A 386 8.32 16.40 24.68
C ILE A 386 9.66 16.54 23.94
N MET A 387 10.42 17.62 24.18
CA MET A 387 11.70 17.87 23.51
C MET A 387 12.75 16.80 23.83
N LEU A 388 12.88 16.41 25.10
CA LEU A 388 13.85 15.39 25.52
C LEU A 388 13.52 14.02 24.91
N ASN A 389 12.24 13.66 24.83
CA ASN A 389 11.84 12.44 24.17
C ASN A 389 12.17 12.48 22.66
N PHE A 390 11.92 13.60 21.97
CA PHE A 390 12.31 13.75 20.56
C PHE A 390 13.81 13.53 20.36
N PHE A 391 14.65 14.22 21.13
CA PHE A 391 16.10 14.07 21.03
C PHE A 391 16.57 12.69 21.43
N GLY A 392 15.92 12.04 22.41
CA GLY A 392 16.16 10.63 22.74
C GLY A 392 15.94 9.70 21.53
N LYS A 393 14.90 9.96 20.72
CA LYS A 393 14.65 9.22 19.47
C LYS A 393 15.72 9.51 18.41
N VAL A 394 16.10 10.77 18.23
CA VAL A 394 17.15 11.16 17.27
C VAL A 394 18.49 10.54 17.65
N ALA A 395 18.87 10.60 18.94
CA ALA A 395 20.09 9.99 19.45
C ALA A 395 20.10 8.46 19.26
N THR A 396 18.95 7.80 19.45
CA THR A 396 18.79 6.36 19.19
C THR A 396 19.03 6.03 17.73
N ALA A 397 18.40 6.78 16.81
CA ALA A 397 18.59 6.59 15.37
C ALA A 397 20.05 6.84 14.94
N MET A 398 20.71 7.85 15.50
CA MET A 398 22.13 8.14 15.25
C MET A 398 23.04 7.03 15.79
N ALA A 399 22.77 6.51 17.00
CA ALA A 399 23.54 5.43 17.59
C ALA A 399 23.45 4.16 16.73
N ILE A 400 22.23 3.79 16.30
CA ILE A 400 22.01 2.63 15.42
C ILE A 400 22.74 2.82 14.10
N TYR A 401 22.69 4.03 13.53
CA TYR A 401 23.41 4.36 12.29
C TYR A 401 24.94 4.20 12.42
N ILE A 402 25.50 4.49 13.60
CA ILE A 402 26.94 4.35 13.91
C ILE A 402 27.28 2.90 14.35
N GLY A 403 26.31 1.97 14.35
CA GLY A 403 26.53 0.57 14.70
C GLY A 403 26.41 0.27 16.20
N PHE A 404 25.99 1.23 17.03
CA PHE A 404 25.59 0.95 18.41
C PHE A 404 24.24 0.23 18.42
N LYS A 405 24.27 -1.09 18.55
CA LYS A 405 23.09 -1.86 18.98
C LYS A 405 23.07 -1.93 20.50
N LYS A 406 21.96 -1.54 21.11
CA LYS A 406 21.67 -1.89 22.51
C LYS A 406 21.74 -3.42 22.59
N ARG A 407 22.65 -3.98 23.41
CA ARG A 407 22.52 -5.38 23.82
C ARG A 407 21.19 -5.46 24.58
N ASN A 408 20.33 -6.38 24.16
CA ASN A 408 19.01 -6.60 24.76
C ASN A 408 19.14 -6.87 26.25
#